data_AF-A0A660QX36-F1
#
_entry.id   AF-A0A660QX36-F1
#
_cell.length_a   1.000
_cell.length_b   1.000
_cell.length_c   1.000
_cell.angle_alpha   90.00
_cell.angle_beta   90.00
_cell.angle_gamma   90.00
#
_symmetry.space_group_name_H-M   'P 1'
#
loop_
_entity.id
_entity.type
_entity.pdbx_description
1 polymer ?
#
loop_
_entity_poly.entity_id
_entity_poly.type
_entity_poly.pdbx_seq_one_letter_code
_entity_poly.pdbx_strand_id
1 'polypeptide(L)'
;MKKNVMRVLGYMLLAMSVEAGVTYDDFNDGSINSGWTTFQNGCSLSETGGEFRIQGTTVQSGWGHGSGLNTSFAWLGLDDDFEAAVDFSVPQFSGSGTRLIYLNGHATTGGGFGLFYSYGFGYRVQTWTPSQFSTWLRPFRDEGSTFHRMKLVYSSSSQTLTGYVDDILVGSLDIQLSGNISLSINAASETAGMVIDTRFDNFEAVKNPIKNRPPLADAGGPYVASATGSDGAIVSVDGLDSSDPDGDTLTYEWDLDLSFDSDMDGNPSNDVDETEAAADYIFPIGQTEISLVVRDDEGLSGEPDITTVTVGYIDVAIDIKPGSYPNTINMGSHGVVPVAFLSDEFFDALTIDPLTVTLMGADFSAGLVQLCGKNAKPMASAE
;
A
#
# COMPACT_ATOMS: atom_id res chain seq x y z
N MET A 1 66.82 -19.93 2.20
CA MET A 1 65.58 -20.74 2.41
C MET A 1 64.42 -20.02 1.75
N LYS A 2 63.35 -20.78 1.46
CA LYS A 2 62.32 -20.55 0.43
C LYS A 2 61.45 -19.28 0.58
N LYS A 3 61.15 -18.71 -0.61
CA LYS A 3 59.91 -18.05 -1.11
C LYS A 3 58.84 -17.60 -0.11
N ASN A 4 58.40 -16.35 -0.23
CA ASN A 4 57.18 -16.00 -1.00
C ASN A 4 57.19 -14.51 -1.38
N VAL A 5 57.06 -14.26 -2.69
CA VAL A 5 56.78 -12.93 -3.27
C VAL A 5 55.26 -12.85 -3.38
N MET A 6 54.64 -11.84 -2.78
CA MET A 6 53.26 -11.48 -3.07
C MET A 6 53.27 -10.12 -3.77
N ARG A 7 53.08 -10.14 -5.09
CA ARG A 7 52.68 -8.98 -5.87
C ARG A 7 51.18 -8.82 -5.66
N VAL A 8 50.75 -7.69 -5.10
CA VAL A 8 49.37 -7.24 -5.23
C VAL A 8 49.38 -6.15 -6.31
N LEU A 9 48.96 -6.54 -7.52
CA LEU A 9 48.42 -5.62 -8.51
C LEU A 9 46.91 -5.63 -8.29
N GLY A 10 46.37 -4.52 -7.83
CA GLY A 10 44.93 -4.36 -7.62
C GLY A 10 44.65 -2.89 -7.40
N TYR A 11 44.22 -2.21 -8.46
CA TYR A 11 43.69 -0.87 -8.35
C TYR A 11 42.40 -0.94 -7.52
N MET A 12 42.41 -0.32 -6.35
CA MET A 12 41.20 0.18 -5.70
C MET A 12 40.59 1.20 -6.65
N LEU A 13 39.39 0.93 -7.17
CA LEU A 13 38.55 1.97 -7.76
C LEU A 13 37.34 2.16 -6.85
N LEU A 14 37.13 3.43 -6.52
CA LEU A 14 36.15 3.98 -5.60
C LEU A 14 34.74 3.53 -6.01
N ALA A 15 34.07 2.72 -5.19
CA ALA A 15 32.63 2.58 -5.28
C ALA A 15 32.03 3.90 -4.77
N MET A 16 31.50 4.71 -5.68
CA MET A 16 30.58 5.77 -5.30
C MET A 16 29.32 5.07 -4.78
N SER A 17 29.11 5.10 -3.47
CA SER A 17 27.79 4.86 -2.90
C SER A 17 26.91 6.03 -3.32
N VAL A 18 26.12 5.84 -4.38
CA VAL A 18 24.97 6.71 -4.63
C VAL A 18 23.92 6.30 -3.60
N GLU A 19 23.38 7.28 -2.88
CA GLU A 19 22.39 7.10 -1.83
C GLU A 19 21.23 6.20 -2.30
N ALA A 20 20.85 5.27 -1.44
CA ALA A 20 19.74 4.31 -1.52
C ALA A 20 19.01 4.19 -2.89
N GLY A 21 19.40 3.20 -3.71
CA GLY A 21 18.46 2.50 -4.61
C GLY A 21 18.16 3.10 -5.98
N VAL A 22 18.84 4.18 -6.41
CA VAL A 22 18.66 4.77 -7.74
C VAL A 22 19.98 4.82 -8.50
N THR A 23 19.99 4.27 -9.72
CA THR A 23 21.09 4.43 -10.67
C THR A 23 20.58 5.12 -11.92
N TYR A 24 21.25 6.20 -12.31
CA TYR A 24 20.91 7.02 -13.46
C TYR A 24 22.17 7.36 -14.25
N ASP A 25 22.07 7.28 -15.58
CA ASP A 25 23.12 7.70 -16.50
C ASP A 25 22.45 8.26 -17.77
N ASP A 26 22.56 9.57 -17.98
CA ASP A 26 21.99 10.28 -19.12
C ASP A 26 22.99 10.57 -20.23
N PHE A 27 24.24 10.11 -20.07
CA PHE A 27 25.33 10.24 -21.04
C PHE A 27 25.60 11.66 -21.56
N ASN A 28 24.99 12.69 -20.97
CA ASN A 28 25.11 14.09 -21.40
C ASN A 28 26.39 14.75 -20.86
N ASP A 29 27.07 14.09 -19.92
CA ASP A 29 28.21 14.62 -19.19
C ASP A 29 29.58 14.38 -19.89
N GLY A 30 29.59 13.69 -21.03
CA GLY A 30 30.84 13.41 -21.76
C GLY A 30 31.66 12.27 -21.17
N SER A 31 31.13 11.55 -20.18
CA SER A 31 31.86 10.54 -19.44
C SER A 31 31.07 9.24 -19.32
N ILE A 32 31.75 8.14 -19.62
CA ILE A 32 31.20 6.81 -19.43
C ILE A 32 31.52 6.37 -18.01
N ASN A 33 30.47 6.06 -17.24
CA ASN A 33 30.62 5.51 -15.90
C ASN A 33 31.57 4.29 -15.89
N SER A 34 32.48 4.23 -14.91
CA SER A 34 33.59 3.26 -14.90
C SER A 34 33.18 1.77 -14.83
N GLY A 35 31.90 1.51 -14.58
CA GLY A 35 31.31 0.16 -14.58
C GLY A 35 30.94 -0.36 -15.97
N TRP A 36 30.86 0.48 -16.99
CA TRP A 36 30.42 0.08 -18.33
C TRP A 36 31.57 -0.62 -19.06
N THR A 37 31.35 -1.86 -19.50
CA THR A 37 32.39 -2.67 -20.16
C THR A 37 31.86 -3.42 -21.37
N THR A 38 32.69 -3.58 -22.41
CA THR A 38 32.32 -4.42 -23.56
C THR A 38 32.47 -5.90 -23.22
N PHE A 39 31.51 -6.72 -23.68
CA PHE A 39 31.42 -8.15 -23.35
C PHE A 39 32.62 -8.96 -23.89
N GLN A 40 33.14 -8.62 -25.08
CA GLN A 40 34.24 -9.35 -25.76
C GLN A 40 35.03 -8.48 -26.76
N ASN A 41 36.15 -9.02 -27.27
CA ASN A 41 36.97 -8.44 -28.34
C ASN A 41 36.15 -8.20 -29.62
N GLY A 42 36.27 -7.02 -30.22
CA GLY A 42 35.64 -6.68 -31.51
C GLY A 42 34.62 -5.55 -31.44
N CYS A 43 34.19 -5.17 -30.23
CA CYS A 43 33.39 -3.97 -29.99
C CYS A 43 34.17 -2.90 -29.23
N SER A 44 34.01 -1.67 -29.70
CA SER A 44 34.42 -0.44 -29.06
C SER A 44 33.22 0.31 -28.53
N LEU A 45 33.50 1.10 -27.52
CA LEU A 45 32.55 2.01 -26.93
C LEU A 45 32.98 3.45 -27.18
N SER A 46 32.06 4.30 -27.61
CA SER A 46 32.29 5.72 -27.80
C SER A 46 31.05 6.51 -27.45
N GLU A 47 31.24 7.68 -26.86
CA GLU A 47 30.18 8.67 -26.67
C GLU A 47 30.34 9.78 -27.72
N THR A 48 29.23 10.26 -28.30
CA THR A 48 29.27 11.39 -29.24
C THR A 48 27.96 12.16 -29.16
N GLY A 49 28.04 13.40 -28.68
CA GLY A 49 26.91 14.33 -28.67
C GLY A 49 25.84 14.01 -27.62
N GLY A 50 26.23 13.50 -26.45
CA GLY A 50 25.31 13.07 -25.40
C GLY A 50 24.76 11.65 -25.62
N GLU A 51 25.12 11.00 -26.72
CA GLU A 51 24.64 9.65 -27.04
C GLU A 51 25.76 8.63 -26.88
N PHE A 52 25.38 7.49 -26.30
CA PHE A 52 26.25 6.35 -26.16
C PHE A 52 26.19 5.45 -27.40
N ARG A 53 27.33 5.12 -28.00
CA ARG A 53 27.40 4.31 -29.23
C ARG A 53 28.25 3.05 -29.04
N ILE A 54 27.64 1.89 -29.25
CA ILE A 54 28.36 0.61 -29.37
C ILE A 54 28.67 0.36 -30.83
N GLN A 55 29.95 0.20 -31.17
CA GLN A 55 30.37 -0.14 -32.53
C GLN A 55 31.26 -1.36 -32.54
N GLY A 56 31.06 -2.28 -33.47
CA GLY A 56 32.00 -3.39 -33.64
C GLY A 56 31.53 -4.50 -34.54
N THR A 57 32.37 -5.53 -34.66
CA THR A 57 32.06 -6.71 -35.46
C THR A 57 32.02 -7.93 -34.55
N THR A 58 30.95 -8.70 -34.62
CA THR A 58 30.86 -9.98 -33.89
C THR A 58 31.94 -10.92 -34.40
N VAL A 59 32.80 -11.44 -33.52
CA VAL A 59 33.99 -12.23 -33.93
C VAL A 59 33.77 -13.75 -33.90
N GLN A 60 32.67 -14.23 -33.31
CA GLN A 60 32.34 -15.65 -33.16
C GLN A 60 30.85 -15.89 -33.39
N SER A 61 30.49 -17.10 -33.84
CA SER A 61 29.09 -17.50 -34.03
C SER A 61 28.61 -18.34 -32.84
N GLY A 62 27.30 -18.28 -32.54
CA GLY A 62 26.62 -19.11 -31.55
C GLY A 62 26.04 -18.35 -30.35
N TRP A 63 25.17 -19.02 -29.60
CA TRP A 63 24.55 -18.48 -28.39
C TRP A 63 25.60 -18.24 -27.29
N GLY A 64 25.54 -17.06 -26.65
CA GLY A 64 26.52 -16.65 -25.63
C GLY A 64 27.78 -15.97 -26.17
N HIS A 65 27.92 -15.87 -27.50
CA HIS A 65 29.02 -15.15 -28.17
C HIS A 65 28.63 -13.73 -28.61
N GLY A 66 27.61 -13.18 -27.97
CA GLY A 66 27.14 -11.83 -28.22
C GLY A 66 28.24 -10.80 -27.98
N SER A 67 28.43 -9.92 -28.95
CA SER A 67 28.97 -8.60 -28.69
C SER A 67 27.95 -7.83 -27.85
N GLY A 68 28.36 -6.92 -26.98
CA GLY A 68 27.42 -6.23 -26.10
C GLY A 68 28.14 -5.39 -25.07
N LEU A 69 27.36 -4.67 -24.29
CA LEU A 69 27.87 -3.90 -23.18
C LEU A 69 27.21 -4.37 -21.90
N ASN A 70 28.00 -4.60 -20.86
CA ASN A 70 27.49 -4.98 -19.57
C ASN A 70 27.58 -3.78 -18.64
N THR A 71 26.43 -3.38 -18.11
CA THR A 71 26.35 -2.62 -16.88
C THR A 71 25.92 -3.59 -15.82
N SER A 72 26.62 -3.61 -14.69
CA SER A 72 26.29 -4.49 -13.56
C SER A 72 26.26 -3.69 -12.29
N PHE A 73 25.45 -2.63 -12.27
CA PHE A 73 25.47 -1.70 -11.13
C PHE A 73 24.07 -1.17 -10.84
N ALA A 74 23.20 -2.07 -10.42
CA ALA A 74 22.08 -1.71 -9.56
C ALA A 74 21.92 -2.89 -8.62
N TRP A 75 22.67 -2.89 -7.50
CA TRP A 75 22.41 -3.86 -6.43
C TRP A 75 21.12 -3.46 -5.76
N LEU A 76 20.00 -3.81 -6.40
CA LEU A 76 18.70 -3.71 -5.79
C LEU A 76 18.60 -4.94 -4.89
N GLY A 77 18.73 -4.76 -3.58
CA GLY A 77 18.30 -5.78 -2.64
C GLY A 77 16.79 -5.84 -2.74
N LEU A 78 16.23 -6.87 -3.36
CA LEU A 78 14.79 -6.88 -3.65
C LEU A 78 14.07 -8.03 -2.97
N ASP A 79 13.24 -7.58 -2.03
CA ASP A 79 11.94 -8.14 -1.68
C ASP A 79 10.80 -7.19 -2.18
N ASP A 80 11.12 -6.13 -2.97
CA ASP A 80 10.22 -5.01 -3.35
C ASP A 80 10.11 -4.77 -4.88
N ASP A 81 9.27 -3.82 -5.30
CA ASP A 81 9.03 -3.40 -6.69
C ASP A 81 10.24 -2.67 -7.33
N PHE A 82 10.37 -2.74 -8.65
CA PHE A 82 11.38 -1.95 -9.38
C PHE A 82 10.93 -1.53 -10.77
N GLU A 83 11.56 -0.45 -11.28
CA GLU A 83 11.48 -0.02 -12.66
C GLU A 83 12.88 0.15 -13.25
N ALA A 84 13.07 -0.32 -14.47
CA ALA A 84 14.29 -0.14 -15.26
C ALA A 84 13.93 0.29 -16.66
N ALA A 85 14.57 1.34 -17.16
CA ALA A 85 14.29 1.87 -18.48
C ALA A 85 15.56 2.36 -19.20
N VAL A 86 15.52 2.31 -20.52
CA VAL A 86 16.57 2.80 -21.40
C VAL A 86 15.97 3.34 -22.69
N ASP A 87 16.50 4.46 -23.16
CA ASP A 87 16.19 4.96 -24.48
C ASP A 87 17.18 4.35 -25.47
N PHE A 88 16.69 3.75 -26.55
CA PHE A 88 17.53 3.12 -27.56
C PHE A 88 17.05 3.47 -28.97
N SER A 89 17.99 3.59 -29.89
CA SER A 89 17.72 3.63 -31.33
C SER A 89 18.46 2.47 -31.98
N VAL A 90 17.76 1.68 -32.80
CA VAL A 90 18.24 0.49 -33.52
C VAL A 90 18.90 0.88 -34.84
N PRO A 91 20.22 0.93 -34.94
CA PRO A 91 20.87 1.32 -36.18
C PRO A 91 20.96 0.15 -37.14
N GLN A 92 21.50 0.45 -38.31
CA GLN A 92 21.55 -0.50 -39.39
C GLN A 92 22.54 -1.62 -39.10
N PHE A 93 21.99 -2.78 -38.71
CA PHE A 93 22.74 -4.02 -38.74
C PHE A 93 23.16 -4.36 -40.18
N SER A 94 24.46 -4.49 -40.42
CA SER A 94 24.97 -5.02 -41.69
C SER A 94 25.57 -6.42 -41.48
N GLY A 95 25.20 -7.35 -42.38
CA GLY A 95 25.51 -8.79 -42.24
C GLY A 95 24.27 -9.68 -42.09
N SER A 96 24.49 -10.99 -42.00
CA SER A 96 23.47 -12.03 -41.83
C SER A 96 23.44 -12.56 -40.39
N GLY A 97 22.26 -12.84 -39.83
CA GLY A 97 22.11 -13.39 -38.48
C GLY A 97 20.96 -12.78 -37.67
N THR A 98 20.70 -13.36 -36.49
CA THR A 98 19.81 -12.78 -35.48
C THR A 98 20.42 -11.50 -34.94
N ARG A 99 19.60 -10.45 -34.80
CA ARG A 99 20.02 -9.12 -34.34
C ARG A 99 19.16 -8.77 -33.15
N LEU A 100 19.78 -8.63 -31.98
CA LEU A 100 19.06 -8.53 -30.71
C LEU A 100 19.54 -7.33 -29.92
N ILE A 101 18.59 -6.60 -29.33
CA ILE A 101 18.82 -5.63 -28.26
C ILE A 101 18.08 -6.13 -27.03
N TYR A 102 18.70 -5.97 -25.86
CA TYR A 102 18.18 -6.44 -24.58
C TYR A 102 18.23 -5.31 -23.58
N LEU A 103 17.14 -5.09 -22.86
CA LEU A 103 17.16 -4.61 -21.49
C LEU A 103 16.88 -5.83 -20.62
N ASN A 104 17.85 -6.31 -19.84
CA ASN A 104 17.71 -7.57 -19.12
C ASN A 104 18.28 -7.48 -17.71
N GLY A 105 17.81 -8.38 -16.84
CA GLY A 105 18.31 -8.53 -15.50
C GLY A 105 18.60 -9.98 -15.13
N HIS A 106 19.32 -10.16 -14.04
CA HIS A 106 19.54 -11.45 -13.39
C HIS A 106 19.38 -11.27 -11.88
N ALA A 107 18.48 -12.05 -11.28
CA ALA A 107 18.29 -12.08 -9.83
C ALA A 107 19.07 -13.22 -9.17
N THR A 108 19.37 -13.08 -7.89
CA THR A 108 20.03 -14.15 -7.10
C THR A 108 19.18 -15.42 -7.09
N THR A 109 17.86 -15.26 -6.99
CA THR A 109 16.86 -16.33 -7.16
C THR A 109 15.86 -15.89 -8.24
N GLY A 110 15.42 -16.82 -9.10
CA GLY A 110 14.53 -16.51 -10.24
C GLY A 110 15.24 -16.32 -11.58
N GLY A 111 16.58 -16.30 -11.60
CA GLY A 111 17.36 -16.33 -12.82
C GLY A 111 17.24 -15.07 -13.69
N GLY A 112 17.45 -15.25 -15.00
CA GLY A 112 17.46 -14.16 -15.98
C GLY A 112 16.06 -13.76 -16.44
N PHE A 113 15.89 -12.47 -16.75
CA PHE A 113 14.67 -11.90 -17.31
C PHE A 113 14.97 -10.68 -18.18
N GLY A 114 14.04 -10.25 -19.04
CA GLY A 114 14.27 -9.05 -19.84
C GLY A 114 13.19 -8.71 -20.85
N LEU A 115 13.34 -7.53 -21.43
CA LEU A 115 12.64 -7.03 -22.61
C LEU A 115 13.62 -7.04 -23.79
N PHE A 116 13.15 -7.61 -24.90
CA PHE A 116 13.97 -7.92 -26.06
C PHE A 116 13.40 -7.22 -27.27
N TYR A 117 14.28 -6.66 -28.09
CA TYR A 117 14.00 -6.36 -29.48
C TYR A 117 14.76 -7.32 -30.39
N SER A 118 14.05 -7.87 -31.38
CA SER A 118 14.63 -8.69 -32.43
C SER A 118 14.26 -8.13 -33.80
N TYR A 119 15.27 -7.87 -34.63
CA TYR A 119 15.05 -7.31 -35.95
C TYR A 119 14.16 -8.22 -36.81
N GLY A 120 13.04 -7.68 -37.30
CA GLY A 120 12.06 -8.41 -38.10
C GLY A 120 10.99 -9.16 -37.30
N PHE A 121 11.16 -9.33 -35.99
CA PHE A 121 10.14 -9.91 -35.10
C PHE A 121 9.47 -8.86 -34.22
N GLY A 122 10.25 -7.89 -33.70
CA GLY A 122 9.78 -6.82 -32.83
C GLY A 122 10.15 -7.06 -31.37
N TYR A 123 9.22 -6.80 -30.45
CA TYR A 123 9.48 -6.75 -29.01
C TYR A 123 8.83 -7.91 -28.26
N ARG A 124 9.48 -8.44 -27.22
CA ARG A 124 8.85 -9.36 -26.27
C ARG A 124 9.47 -9.26 -24.89
N VAL A 125 8.70 -9.60 -23.86
CA VAL A 125 9.23 -9.91 -22.54
C VAL A 125 9.54 -11.39 -22.46
N GLN A 126 10.62 -11.77 -21.80
CA GLN A 126 10.97 -13.16 -21.60
C GLN A 126 11.73 -13.36 -20.28
N THR A 127 11.50 -14.52 -19.68
CA THR A 127 12.21 -15.04 -18.52
C THR A 127 12.95 -16.32 -18.90
N TRP A 128 14.04 -16.62 -18.20
CA TRP A 128 14.84 -17.82 -18.43
C TRP A 128 14.59 -18.91 -17.40
N THR A 129 14.14 -18.57 -16.18
CA THR A 129 13.91 -19.55 -15.12
C THR A 129 12.79 -19.12 -14.16
N PRO A 130 11.56 -19.65 -14.28
CA PRO A 130 11.09 -20.56 -15.33
C PRO A 130 11.11 -19.88 -16.70
N SER A 131 11.27 -20.65 -17.77
CA SER A 131 11.28 -20.11 -19.14
C SER A 131 9.86 -19.71 -19.55
N GLN A 132 9.57 -18.42 -19.63
CA GLN A 132 8.31 -17.87 -20.14
C GLN A 132 8.60 -16.75 -21.17
N PHE A 133 7.63 -16.46 -22.03
CA PHE A 133 7.77 -15.42 -23.05
C PHE A 133 6.40 -14.88 -23.47
N SER A 134 6.34 -13.56 -23.69
CA SER A 134 5.16 -12.91 -24.25
C SER A 134 5.08 -13.13 -25.76
N THR A 135 3.94 -12.77 -26.35
CA THR A 135 3.85 -12.61 -27.81
C THR A 135 4.73 -11.45 -28.29
N TRP A 136 5.07 -11.47 -29.57
CA TRP A 136 5.82 -10.39 -30.18
C TRP A 136 4.90 -9.19 -30.46
N LEU A 137 5.22 -8.04 -29.89
CA LEU A 137 4.75 -6.75 -30.39
C LEU A 137 5.54 -6.42 -31.67
N ARG A 138 4.87 -5.96 -32.71
CA ARG A 138 5.55 -5.68 -33.99
C ARG A 138 6.47 -4.45 -33.88
N PRO A 139 7.53 -4.38 -34.72
CA PRO A 139 8.32 -3.17 -34.88
C PRO A 139 7.48 -1.95 -35.29
N PHE A 140 7.82 -0.78 -34.76
CA PHE A 140 7.33 0.56 -35.13
C PHE A 140 7.77 1.01 -36.52
N ARG A 141 8.80 0.39 -37.09
CA ARG A 141 9.38 0.59 -38.44
C ARG A 141 10.25 1.83 -38.60
N ASP A 142 10.38 2.63 -37.56
CA ASP A 142 11.22 3.83 -37.47
C ASP A 142 12.38 3.64 -36.50
N GLU A 143 12.62 2.42 -36.00
CA GLU A 143 13.56 2.17 -34.91
C GLU A 143 14.99 2.64 -35.16
N GLY A 144 15.41 2.79 -36.42
CA GLY A 144 16.74 3.31 -36.76
C GLY A 144 16.82 4.80 -37.03
N SER A 145 15.74 5.53 -36.82
CA SER A 145 15.66 6.99 -36.97
C SER A 145 15.19 7.71 -35.71
N THR A 146 14.57 7.01 -34.77
CA THR A 146 14.04 7.53 -33.53
C THR A 146 14.56 6.73 -32.35
N PHE A 147 14.62 7.37 -31.18
CA PHE A 147 14.77 6.67 -29.92
C PHE A 147 13.40 6.16 -29.48
N HIS A 148 13.38 4.95 -28.94
CA HIS A 148 12.25 4.35 -28.25
C HIS A 148 12.68 4.04 -26.82
N ARG A 149 11.75 4.13 -25.87
CA ARG A 149 12.02 3.80 -24.46
C ARG A 149 11.59 2.38 -24.17
N MET A 150 12.54 1.48 -23.95
CA MET A 150 12.27 0.18 -23.33
C MET A 150 12.13 0.36 -21.83
N LYS A 151 11.05 -0.16 -21.24
CA LYS A 151 10.81 -0.13 -19.80
C LYS A 151 10.40 -1.50 -19.28
N LEU A 152 11.03 -1.95 -18.20
CA LEU A 152 10.69 -3.13 -17.41
C LEU A 152 10.19 -2.69 -16.05
N VAL A 153 9.04 -3.21 -15.64
CA VAL A 153 8.44 -2.97 -14.33
C VAL A 153 8.22 -4.31 -13.66
N TYR A 154 8.68 -4.46 -12.43
CA TYR A 154 8.40 -5.64 -11.60
C TYR A 154 7.57 -5.23 -10.40
N SER A 155 6.55 -6.04 -10.11
CA SER A 155 5.78 -5.94 -8.87
C SER A 155 5.97 -7.20 -8.03
N SER A 156 6.49 -7.04 -6.81
CA SER A 156 6.70 -8.12 -5.84
C SER A 156 5.38 -8.68 -5.31
N SER A 157 4.37 -7.81 -5.12
CA SER A 157 3.04 -8.19 -4.61
C SER A 157 2.31 -9.17 -5.55
N SER A 158 2.37 -8.91 -6.86
CA SER A 158 1.75 -9.74 -7.91
C SER A 158 2.72 -10.76 -8.52
N GLN A 159 4.02 -10.65 -8.21
CA GLN A 159 5.09 -11.44 -8.82
C GLN A 159 5.09 -11.36 -10.35
N THR A 160 4.78 -10.19 -10.89
CA THR A 160 4.63 -9.97 -12.33
C THR A 160 5.71 -9.04 -12.85
N LEU A 161 6.41 -9.47 -13.90
CA LEU A 161 7.31 -8.64 -14.70
C LEU A 161 6.59 -8.19 -15.97
N THR A 162 6.52 -6.89 -16.19
CA THR A 162 5.85 -6.27 -17.32
C THR A 162 6.82 -5.43 -18.14
N GLY A 163 6.72 -5.53 -19.47
CA GLY A 163 7.53 -4.76 -20.39
C GLY A 163 6.70 -3.80 -21.22
N TYR A 164 7.24 -2.60 -21.43
CA TYR A 164 6.65 -1.54 -22.24
C TYR A 164 7.68 -1.02 -23.24
N VAL A 165 7.20 -0.56 -24.40
CA VAL A 165 7.99 0.26 -25.32
C VAL A 165 7.17 1.49 -25.69
N ASP A 166 7.70 2.68 -25.42
CA ASP A 166 6.97 3.96 -25.56
C ASP A 166 5.58 3.90 -24.89
N ASP A 167 5.56 3.38 -23.66
CA ASP A 167 4.36 3.13 -22.84
C ASP A 167 3.33 2.16 -23.45
N ILE A 168 3.63 1.53 -24.60
CA ILE A 168 2.82 0.45 -25.17
C ILE A 168 3.22 -0.87 -24.51
N LEU A 169 2.22 -1.55 -23.93
CA LEU A 169 2.41 -2.86 -23.33
C LEU A 169 2.92 -3.88 -24.36
N VAL A 170 4.09 -4.47 -24.07
CA VAL A 170 4.67 -5.59 -24.84
C VAL A 170 4.17 -6.92 -24.30
N GLY A 171 4.10 -7.05 -22.98
CA GLY A 171 3.58 -8.23 -22.31
C GLY A 171 3.94 -8.28 -20.82
N SER A 172 3.31 -9.22 -20.11
CA SER A 172 3.50 -9.47 -18.69
C SER A 172 3.74 -10.96 -18.47
N LEU A 173 4.66 -11.30 -17.56
CA LEU A 173 5.05 -12.67 -17.23
C LEU A 173 5.18 -12.81 -15.72
N ASP A 174 4.79 -13.97 -15.19
CA ASP A 174 4.89 -14.25 -13.77
C ASP A 174 6.29 -14.77 -13.43
N ILE A 175 6.96 -14.09 -12.51
CA ILE A 175 8.30 -14.42 -12.06
C ILE A 175 8.51 -14.11 -10.58
N GLN A 176 9.09 -15.07 -9.89
CA GLN A 176 9.55 -14.92 -8.52
C GLN A 176 11.01 -14.51 -8.54
N LEU A 177 11.28 -13.27 -8.15
CA LEU A 177 12.62 -12.73 -8.01
C LEU A 177 12.91 -12.57 -6.52
N SER A 178 14.13 -12.87 -6.10
CA SER A 178 14.57 -12.48 -4.75
C SER A 178 16.07 -12.24 -4.67
N GLY A 179 16.45 -11.52 -3.63
CA GLY A 179 17.83 -11.14 -3.36
C GLY A 179 18.30 -10.05 -4.30
N ASN A 180 19.57 -10.09 -4.64
CA ASN A 180 20.18 -9.05 -5.46
C ASN A 180 19.85 -9.24 -6.93
N ILE A 181 19.43 -8.16 -7.59
CA ILE A 181 19.27 -8.09 -9.04
C ILE A 181 20.46 -7.35 -9.65
N SER A 182 20.87 -7.74 -10.86
CA SER A 182 21.76 -6.95 -11.71
C SER A 182 21.05 -6.68 -13.04
N LEU A 183 20.98 -5.42 -13.47
CA LEU A 183 20.38 -5.00 -14.74
C LEU A 183 21.47 -4.58 -15.74
N SER A 184 21.27 -4.93 -17.01
CA SER A 184 22.21 -4.68 -18.11
C SER A 184 21.49 -4.37 -19.43
N ILE A 185 22.14 -3.60 -20.30
CA ILE A 185 21.65 -3.33 -21.67
C ILE A 185 22.63 -3.88 -22.69
N ASN A 186 22.19 -4.79 -23.55
CA ASN A 186 23.06 -5.49 -24.49
C ASN A 186 22.58 -5.30 -25.94
N ALA A 187 23.50 -5.31 -26.90
CA ALA A 187 23.19 -5.41 -28.33
C ALA A 187 24.08 -6.47 -28.98
N ALA A 188 23.49 -7.59 -29.42
CA ALA A 188 24.21 -8.80 -29.81
C ALA A 188 23.83 -9.37 -31.19
N SER A 189 24.74 -10.20 -31.71
CA SER A 189 24.53 -11.12 -32.83
C SER A 189 24.84 -12.55 -32.42
N GLU A 190 24.26 -13.50 -33.15
CA GLU A 190 24.67 -14.91 -33.14
C GLU A 190 25.62 -15.28 -34.29
N THR A 191 25.94 -14.35 -35.20
CA THR A 191 26.74 -14.64 -36.40
C THR A 191 28.01 -13.80 -36.46
N ALA A 192 29.16 -14.46 -36.65
CA ALA A 192 30.42 -13.79 -36.90
C ALA A 192 30.36 -12.92 -38.17
N GLY A 193 30.99 -11.74 -38.12
CA GLY A 193 31.03 -10.77 -39.23
C GLY A 193 29.89 -9.76 -39.25
N MET A 194 28.92 -9.85 -38.34
CA MET A 194 27.87 -8.83 -38.21
C MET A 194 28.44 -7.56 -37.60
N VAL A 195 28.21 -6.43 -38.26
CA VAL A 195 28.53 -5.10 -37.73
C VAL A 195 27.36 -4.62 -36.89
N ILE A 196 27.66 -4.28 -35.65
CA ILE A 196 26.75 -3.65 -34.71
C ILE A 196 27.16 -2.20 -34.61
N ASP A 197 26.19 -1.34 -34.83
CA ASP A 197 26.22 0.08 -34.53
C ASP A 197 24.92 0.27 -33.76
N THR A 198 24.93 0.66 -32.49
CA THR A 198 23.71 0.90 -31.68
C THR A 198 23.85 2.12 -30.81
N ARG A 199 22.76 2.87 -30.62
CA ARG A 199 22.74 4.05 -29.76
C ARG A 199 21.82 3.83 -28.57
N PHE A 200 22.30 4.24 -27.40
CA PHE A 200 21.55 4.24 -26.16
C PHE A 200 21.64 5.62 -25.52
N ASP A 201 20.64 5.94 -24.74
CA ASP A 201 20.56 7.15 -23.94
C ASP A 201 19.72 6.88 -22.66
N ASN A 202 19.85 7.77 -21.66
CA ASN A 202 18.94 7.91 -20.52
C ASN A 202 18.59 6.58 -19.84
N PHE A 203 19.62 5.87 -19.37
CA PHE A 203 19.44 4.66 -18.58
C PHE A 203 19.08 5.01 -17.15
N GLU A 204 17.98 4.44 -16.70
CA GLU A 204 17.45 4.63 -15.36
C GLU A 204 17.08 3.27 -14.78
N ALA A 205 17.55 2.98 -13.58
CA ALA A 205 17.03 1.89 -12.78
C ALA A 205 16.78 2.41 -11.37
N VAL A 206 15.51 2.34 -11.00
CA VAL A 206 15.01 2.80 -9.71
C VAL A 206 14.41 1.59 -9.00
N LYS A 207 14.78 1.42 -7.73
CA LYS A 207 13.88 0.72 -6.82
C LYS A 207 12.60 1.55 -6.82
N ASN A 208 11.49 0.99 -7.29
CA ASN A 208 10.24 1.71 -7.11
C ASN A 208 9.96 1.59 -5.61
N PRO A 209 9.78 2.70 -4.87
CA PRO A 209 9.04 2.58 -3.63
C PRO A 209 7.73 1.90 -4.01
N ILE A 210 7.31 0.92 -3.22
CA ILE A 210 6.00 0.29 -3.36
C ILE A 210 5.03 1.44 -3.63
N LYS A 211 4.23 1.40 -4.70
CA LYS A 211 3.24 2.47 -4.88
C LYS A 211 2.33 2.36 -3.67
N ASN A 212 2.49 3.27 -2.71
CA ASN A 212 1.74 3.26 -1.48
C ASN A 212 0.25 3.11 -1.79
N ARG A 213 -0.40 2.19 -1.09
CA ARG A 213 -1.81 1.84 -1.24
C ARG A 213 -2.55 2.40 -0.05
N PRO A 214 -3.77 2.94 -0.26
CA PRO A 214 -4.53 3.49 0.85
C PRO A 214 -4.80 2.42 1.91
N PRO A 215 -4.76 2.79 3.20
CA PRO A 215 -5.08 1.87 4.28
C PRO A 215 -6.57 1.49 4.31
N LEU A 216 -6.90 0.44 5.07
CA LEU A 216 -8.26 -0.02 5.30
C LEU A 216 -8.65 0.27 6.76
N ALA A 217 -9.62 1.15 6.95
CA ALA A 217 -10.26 1.38 8.24
C ALA A 217 -11.12 0.18 8.65
N ASP A 218 -11.10 -0.15 9.93
CA ASP A 218 -12.06 -1.03 10.60
C ASP A 218 -12.55 -0.30 11.84
N ALA A 219 -13.76 0.26 11.77
CA ALA A 219 -14.39 1.00 12.86
C ALA A 219 -15.00 0.07 13.92
N GLY A 220 -14.97 -1.26 13.67
CA GLY A 220 -15.58 -2.27 14.51
C GLY A 220 -17.11 -2.15 14.63
N GLY A 221 -17.61 -2.52 15.80
CA GLY A 221 -19.05 -2.51 16.09
C GLY A 221 -19.86 -3.56 15.31
N PRO A 222 -21.19 -3.39 15.20
CA PRO A 222 -21.98 -2.32 15.83
C PRO A 222 -21.88 -2.38 17.36
N TYR A 223 -21.91 -1.21 18.01
CA TYR A 223 -21.79 -1.08 19.45
C TYR A 223 -23.17 -0.96 20.11
N VAL A 224 -23.33 -1.59 21.28
CA VAL A 224 -24.58 -1.52 22.05
C VAL A 224 -24.26 -1.28 23.52
N ALA A 225 -24.94 -0.30 24.12
CA ALA A 225 -24.82 0.01 25.54
C ALA A 225 -26.18 0.34 26.16
N SER A 226 -26.25 0.23 27.49
CA SER A 226 -27.39 0.71 28.28
C SER A 226 -27.07 2.07 28.86
N ALA A 227 -28.02 3.01 28.78
CA ALA A 227 -27.88 4.34 29.34
C ALA A 227 -27.62 4.29 30.86
N THR A 228 -26.64 5.06 31.31
CA THR A 228 -26.31 5.21 32.74
C THR A 228 -26.84 6.52 33.33
N GLY A 229 -27.36 7.41 32.47
CA GLY A 229 -28.00 8.67 32.83
C GLY A 229 -28.79 9.26 31.65
N SER A 230 -29.31 10.47 31.81
CA SER A 230 -30.03 11.19 30.74
C SER A 230 -29.16 11.49 29.52
N ASP A 231 -27.85 11.61 29.74
CA ASP A 231 -26.88 11.99 28.72
C ASP A 231 -26.44 10.78 27.87
N GLY A 232 -26.89 9.58 28.24
CA GLY A 232 -26.67 8.34 27.51
C GLY A 232 -25.67 7.39 28.20
N ALA A 233 -24.74 6.83 27.43
CA ALA A 233 -23.77 5.83 27.91
C ALA A 233 -22.36 6.09 27.38
N ILE A 234 -21.36 5.80 28.20
CA ILE A 234 -19.97 5.71 27.74
C ILE A 234 -19.83 4.42 26.93
N VAL A 235 -19.32 4.53 25.70
CA VAL A 235 -19.01 3.42 24.80
C VAL A 235 -17.56 3.54 24.36
N SER A 236 -16.82 2.43 24.44
CA SER A 236 -15.48 2.31 23.90
C SER A 236 -15.56 1.96 22.41
N VAL A 237 -15.11 2.86 21.54
CA VAL A 237 -14.90 2.58 20.12
C VAL A 237 -13.47 2.09 19.92
N ASP A 238 -13.28 1.12 19.02
CA ASP A 238 -12.00 0.45 18.81
C ASP A 238 -11.72 0.28 17.31
N GLY A 239 -10.63 0.90 16.85
CA GLY A 239 -10.17 0.87 15.47
C GLY A 239 -8.93 0.02 15.26
N LEU A 240 -8.47 -0.72 16.28
CA LEU A 240 -7.18 -1.41 16.28
C LEU A 240 -7.05 -2.51 15.22
N ASP A 241 -8.15 -3.00 14.66
CA ASP A 241 -8.16 -3.97 13.56
C ASP A 241 -7.96 -3.32 12.17
N SER A 242 -7.87 -1.98 12.10
CA SER A 242 -7.47 -1.26 10.89
C SER A 242 -6.09 -1.69 10.42
N SER A 243 -5.88 -1.70 9.10
CA SER A 243 -4.64 -2.24 8.52
C SER A 243 -4.16 -1.46 7.31
N ASP A 244 -2.84 -1.37 7.18
CA ASP A 244 -2.19 -0.86 5.99
C ASP A 244 -1.65 -2.03 5.14
N PRO A 245 -1.97 -2.10 3.84
CA PRO A 245 -1.48 -3.17 2.97
C PRO A 245 0.04 -3.21 2.78
N ASP A 246 0.72 -2.08 2.96
CA ASP A 246 2.16 -1.87 2.81
C ASP A 246 2.91 -1.95 4.16
N GLY A 247 2.16 -1.97 5.27
CA GLY A 247 2.68 -2.15 6.63
C GLY A 247 3.02 -0.82 7.31
N ASP A 248 2.52 0.28 6.76
CA ASP A 248 2.75 1.63 7.23
C ASP A 248 2.06 1.93 8.57
N THR A 249 2.55 2.94 9.27
CA THR A 249 1.98 3.34 10.56
C THR A 249 0.69 4.11 10.34
N LEU A 250 -0.38 3.74 11.05
CA LEU A 250 -1.69 4.39 10.93
C LEU A 250 -1.89 5.50 11.96
N THR A 251 -2.48 6.59 11.49
CA THR A 251 -3.18 7.59 12.31
C THR A 251 -4.69 7.44 12.13
N TYR A 252 -5.45 7.71 13.18
CA TYR A 252 -6.90 7.49 13.25
C TYR A 252 -7.61 8.83 13.32
N GLU A 253 -8.73 8.94 12.61
CA GLU A 253 -9.60 10.11 12.59
C GLU A 253 -11.04 9.60 12.71
N TRP A 254 -11.60 9.74 13.91
CA TRP A 254 -12.97 9.35 14.22
C TRP A 254 -13.91 10.55 14.08
N ASP A 255 -15.02 10.32 13.37
CA ASP A 255 -16.21 11.16 13.39
C ASP A 255 -17.27 10.43 14.24
N LEU A 256 -17.53 10.95 15.44
CA LEU A 256 -18.36 10.30 16.46
C LEU A 256 -19.83 10.76 16.37
N ASP A 257 -20.15 11.70 15.48
CA ASP A 257 -21.52 12.07 15.11
C ASP A 257 -21.66 12.67 13.69
N LEU A 258 -21.82 11.80 12.67
CA LEU A 258 -21.93 12.16 11.23
C LEU A 258 -23.02 13.18 10.82
N SER A 259 -23.81 13.68 11.78
CA SER A 259 -24.85 14.69 11.59
C SER A 259 -24.49 16.08 12.08
N PHE A 260 -23.37 16.24 12.80
CA PHE A 260 -22.91 17.52 13.34
C PHE A 260 -21.65 17.97 12.62
N ASP A 261 -21.51 19.29 12.45
CA ASP A 261 -20.40 19.94 11.76
C ASP A 261 -19.66 20.81 12.80
N SER A 262 -18.76 20.16 13.54
CA SER A 262 -17.94 20.71 14.61
C SER A 262 -16.95 21.77 14.11
N ASP A 263 -16.36 21.57 12.93
CA ASP A 263 -15.34 22.47 12.38
C ASP A 263 -15.91 23.62 11.51
N MET A 264 -17.20 23.51 11.17
CA MET A 264 -17.99 24.45 10.38
C MET A 264 -17.51 24.62 8.94
N ASP A 265 -16.91 23.58 8.35
CA ASP A 265 -16.48 23.58 6.94
C ASP A 265 -17.64 23.39 5.94
N GLY A 266 -18.82 22.99 6.45
CA GLY A 266 -20.03 22.76 5.68
C GLY A 266 -20.28 21.31 5.29
N ASN A 267 -19.49 20.35 5.80
CA ASN A 267 -19.70 18.92 5.61
C ASN A 267 -19.58 18.13 6.94
N PRO A 268 -20.71 17.82 7.61
CA PRO A 268 -20.75 17.15 8.92
C PRO A 268 -20.31 15.67 8.92
N SER A 269 -19.72 15.17 7.83
CA SER A 269 -19.36 13.76 7.68
C SER A 269 -17.86 13.55 7.46
N ASN A 270 -17.06 14.61 7.59
CA ASN A 270 -15.60 14.53 7.57
C ASN A 270 -15.00 15.19 8.80
N ASP A 271 -15.72 15.16 9.92
CA ASP A 271 -15.28 15.77 11.15
C ASP A 271 -14.32 14.84 11.87
N VAL A 272 -13.44 15.44 12.68
CA VAL A 272 -12.50 14.69 13.52
C VAL A 272 -12.75 15.08 14.96
N ASP A 273 -13.49 14.22 15.65
CA ASP A 273 -13.80 14.36 17.07
C ASP A 273 -12.75 13.69 17.96
N GLU A 274 -12.12 12.62 17.47
CA GLU A 274 -11.12 11.84 18.20
C GLU A 274 -10.05 11.25 17.27
N THR A 275 -8.82 11.09 17.78
CA THR A 275 -7.65 10.64 17.02
C THR A 275 -6.92 9.44 17.61
N GLU A 276 -7.29 9.00 18.81
CA GLU A 276 -6.79 7.76 19.40
C GLU A 276 -7.37 6.53 18.67
N ALA A 277 -6.58 5.46 18.58
CA ALA A 277 -7.00 4.22 17.92
C ALA A 277 -8.20 3.55 18.62
N ALA A 278 -8.32 3.75 19.94
CA ALA A 278 -9.47 3.34 20.73
C ALA A 278 -9.74 4.39 21.80
N ALA A 279 -11.01 4.75 22.00
CA ALA A 279 -11.41 5.83 22.89
C ALA A 279 -12.79 5.59 23.52
N ASP A 280 -13.00 6.19 24.69
CA ASP A 280 -14.29 6.20 25.38
C ASP A 280 -15.04 7.50 25.07
N TYR A 281 -16.27 7.39 24.55
CA TYR A 281 -17.12 8.55 24.26
C TYR A 281 -18.53 8.38 24.82
N ILE A 282 -19.17 9.49 25.21
CA ILE A 282 -20.54 9.48 25.72
C ILE A 282 -21.50 9.61 24.53
N PHE A 283 -22.22 8.53 24.22
CA PHE A 283 -23.24 8.54 23.18
C PHE A 283 -24.63 8.77 23.76
N PRO A 284 -25.47 9.61 23.13
CA PRO A 284 -26.82 9.85 23.57
C PRO A 284 -27.72 8.62 23.38
N ILE A 285 -28.83 8.57 24.11
CA ILE A 285 -29.85 7.54 23.94
C ILE A 285 -30.41 7.57 22.52
N GLY A 286 -30.45 6.43 21.86
CA GLY A 286 -30.84 6.30 20.47
C GLY A 286 -29.78 5.58 19.65
N GLN A 287 -29.81 5.81 18.35
CA GLN A 287 -28.82 5.30 17.41
C GLN A 287 -28.01 6.47 16.87
N THR A 288 -26.69 6.35 16.92
CA THR A 288 -25.72 7.28 16.33
C THR A 288 -24.93 6.53 15.26
N GLU A 289 -24.77 7.12 14.07
CA GLU A 289 -23.82 6.65 13.06
C GLU A 289 -22.48 7.35 13.29
N ILE A 290 -21.40 6.59 13.22
CA ILE A 290 -20.02 7.07 13.40
C ILE A 290 -19.16 6.56 12.26
N SER A 291 -18.03 7.21 12.00
CA SER A 291 -17.05 6.73 11.03
C SER A 291 -15.62 6.77 11.56
N LEU A 292 -14.79 5.89 11.01
CA LEU A 292 -13.35 5.92 11.15
C LEU A 292 -12.72 6.10 9.77
N VAL A 293 -11.84 7.08 9.65
CA VAL A 293 -10.85 7.18 8.58
C VAL A 293 -9.47 6.90 9.17
N VAL A 294 -8.67 6.10 8.47
CA VAL A 294 -7.26 5.94 8.79
C VAL A 294 -6.39 6.51 7.68
N ARG A 295 -5.23 7.04 8.07
CA ARG A 295 -4.23 7.63 7.19
C ARG A 295 -2.87 7.02 7.50
N ASP A 296 -2.10 6.71 6.46
CA ASP A 296 -0.74 6.21 6.60
C ASP A 296 0.28 7.35 6.79
N ASP A 297 1.52 6.99 7.12
CA ASP A 297 2.62 7.95 7.34
C ASP A 297 3.26 8.46 6.03
N GLU A 298 2.80 7.98 4.88
CA GLU A 298 3.15 8.47 3.54
C GLU A 298 2.11 9.45 2.96
N GLY A 299 0.98 9.65 3.64
CA GLY A 299 -0.03 10.66 3.34
C GLY A 299 -1.21 10.19 2.47
N LEU A 300 -1.46 8.89 2.32
CA LEU A 300 -2.75 8.39 1.78
C LEU A 300 -3.76 8.14 2.89
N SER A 301 -5.03 8.31 2.56
CA SER A 301 -6.17 8.01 3.43
C SER A 301 -6.97 6.84 2.86
N GLY A 302 -7.49 6.01 3.75
CA GLY A 302 -8.50 5.00 3.44
C GLY A 302 -9.87 5.61 3.15
N GLU A 303 -10.76 4.80 2.60
CA GLU A 303 -12.19 5.11 2.60
C GLU A 303 -12.74 5.01 4.04
N PRO A 304 -13.72 5.83 4.44
CA PRO A 304 -14.31 5.75 5.77
C PRO A 304 -15.02 4.42 5.99
N ASP A 305 -14.80 3.80 7.14
CA ASP A 305 -15.63 2.71 7.63
C ASP A 305 -16.72 3.26 8.56
N ILE A 306 -17.98 2.92 8.28
CA ILE A 306 -19.14 3.47 8.98
C ILE A 306 -19.81 2.37 9.78
N THR A 307 -20.03 2.62 11.06
CA THR A 307 -20.71 1.71 11.98
C THR A 307 -21.72 2.47 12.84
N THR A 308 -22.41 1.75 13.73
CA THR A 308 -23.46 2.34 14.57
C THR A 308 -23.22 2.08 16.05
N VAL A 309 -23.59 3.07 16.87
CA VAL A 309 -23.70 2.95 18.31
C VAL A 309 -25.17 3.03 18.69
N THR A 310 -25.67 2.04 19.43
CA THR A 310 -27.05 2.02 19.93
C THR A 310 -27.06 2.06 21.45
N VAL A 311 -27.54 3.16 22.02
CA VAL A 311 -27.73 3.33 23.47
C VAL A 311 -29.21 3.20 23.80
N GLY A 312 -29.55 2.15 24.54
CA GLY A 312 -30.92 1.87 24.96
C GLY A 312 -31.22 2.25 26.41
N TYR A 313 -32.50 2.37 26.75
CA TYR A 313 -32.93 2.42 28.15
C TYR A 313 -32.75 1.06 28.82
N ILE A 314 -32.55 1.08 30.14
CA ILE A 314 -32.66 -0.12 30.97
C ILE A 314 -34.15 -0.36 31.26
N ASP A 315 -34.72 -1.38 30.64
CA ASP A 315 -36.09 -1.80 30.90
C ASP A 315 -36.17 -2.61 32.20
N VAL A 316 -36.84 -2.06 33.22
CA VAL A 316 -37.08 -2.74 34.50
C VAL A 316 -38.55 -3.16 34.57
N ALA A 317 -38.80 -4.47 34.57
CA ALA A 317 -40.14 -5.01 34.81
C ALA A 317 -40.51 -4.87 36.30
N ILE A 318 -41.59 -4.16 36.59
CA ILE A 318 -42.09 -3.96 37.96
C ILE A 318 -43.24 -4.92 38.24
N ASP A 319 -43.14 -5.70 39.33
CA ASP A 319 -44.25 -6.50 39.85
C ASP A 319 -45.02 -5.77 40.96
N ILE A 320 -46.14 -5.15 40.61
CA ILE A 320 -46.97 -4.34 41.53
C ILE A 320 -47.83 -5.24 42.46
N LYS A 321 -48.11 -6.49 42.09
CA LYS A 321 -48.99 -7.40 42.82
C LYS A 321 -48.50 -8.86 42.78
N PRO A 322 -47.43 -9.16 43.55
CA PRO A 322 -46.82 -10.48 43.56
C PRO A 322 -47.81 -11.62 43.79
N GLY A 323 -47.77 -12.62 42.92
CA GLY A 323 -48.58 -13.83 43.01
C GLY A 323 -50.01 -13.72 42.46
N SER A 324 -50.36 -12.65 41.74
CA SER A 324 -51.68 -12.57 41.09
C SER A 324 -51.65 -11.83 39.74
N TYR A 325 -52.50 -12.26 38.80
CA TYR A 325 -52.66 -11.67 37.47
C TYR A 325 -54.14 -11.25 37.25
N PRO A 326 -54.41 -10.11 36.58
CA PRO A 326 -53.44 -9.19 35.98
C PRO A 326 -52.81 -8.26 37.02
N ASN A 327 -51.56 -7.87 36.75
CA ASN A 327 -50.79 -6.96 37.57
C ASN A 327 -51.19 -5.50 37.28
N THR A 328 -52.40 -5.11 37.69
CA THR A 328 -53.01 -3.83 37.30
C THR A 328 -52.88 -2.77 38.38
N ILE A 329 -52.59 -1.55 37.96
CA ILE A 329 -52.73 -0.33 38.76
C ILE A 329 -54.03 0.40 38.36
N ASN A 330 -54.73 0.97 39.33
CA ASN A 330 -55.88 1.83 39.06
C ASN A 330 -55.43 3.29 38.92
N MET A 331 -55.26 3.77 37.69
CA MET A 331 -54.81 5.14 37.40
C MET A 331 -55.80 6.24 37.86
N GLY A 332 -57.05 5.89 38.18
CA GLY A 332 -58.03 6.83 38.74
C GLY A 332 -58.04 6.89 40.27
N SER A 333 -57.23 6.07 40.94
CA SER A 333 -57.09 6.10 42.39
C SER A 333 -56.14 7.23 42.81
N HIS A 334 -56.48 7.97 43.86
CA HIS A 334 -55.57 8.93 44.49
C HIS A 334 -54.57 8.27 45.47
N GLY A 335 -54.46 6.94 45.45
CA GLY A 335 -53.50 6.19 46.26
C GLY A 335 -52.08 6.27 45.71
N VAL A 336 -51.09 6.02 46.57
CA VAL A 336 -49.67 5.92 46.21
C VAL A 336 -49.29 4.45 46.13
N VAL A 337 -48.63 4.04 45.04
CA VAL A 337 -48.00 2.72 44.93
C VAL A 337 -46.50 2.91 45.16
N PRO A 338 -45.94 2.46 46.29
CA PRO A 338 -44.50 2.53 46.51
C PRO A 338 -43.80 1.56 45.56
N VAL A 339 -42.75 2.04 44.89
CA VAL A 339 -41.84 1.24 44.06
C VAL A 339 -40.44 1.38 44.66
N ALA A 340 -39.71 0.28 44.70
CA ALA A 340 -38.31 0.27 45.10
C ALA A 340 -37.46 -0.23 43.92
N PHE A 341 -36.33 0.42 43.71
CA PHE A 341 -35.27 -0.10 42.84
C PHE A 341 -34.29 -0.87 43.72
N LEU A 342 -33.97 -2.08 43.32
CA LEU A 342 -33.04 -2.96 44.03
C LEU A 342 -31.73 -2.99 43.25
N SER A 343 -30.61 -2.89 43.96
CA SER A 343 -29.30 -3.08 43.35
C SER A 343 -29.04 -4.57 43.12
N ASP A 344 -28.28 -4.89 42.09
CA ASP A 344 -27.71 -6.22 41.84
C ASP A 344 -26.22 -6.10 41.49
N GLU A 345 -25.62 -7.14 40.93
CA GLU A 345 -24.18 -7.13 40.58
C GLU A 345 -23.85 -6.23 39.38
N PHE A 346 -24.84 -5.78 38.61
CA PHE A 346 -24.68 -4.96 37.40
C PHE A 346 -25.43 -3.62 37.47
N PHE A 347 -26.21 -3.38 38.53
CA PHE A 347 -27.03 -2.18 38.69
C PHE A 347 -26.94 -1.64 40.12
N ASP A 348 -26.42 -0.41 40.29
CA ASP A 348 -26.45 0.31 41.56
C ASP A 348 -27.67 1.23 41.62
N ALA A 349 -28.62 0.90 42.50
CA ALA A 349 -29.86 1.68 42.63
C ALA A 349 -29.63 3.08 43.24
N LEU A 350 -28.45 3.34 43.83
CA LEU A 350 -28.07 4.64 44.37
C LEU A 350 -27.67 5.65 43.29
N THR A 351 -27.30 5.19 42.09
CA THR A 351 -26.88 6.05 40.98
C THR A 351 -28.04 6.48 40.09
N ILE A 352 -29.25 5.99 40.36
CA ILE A 352 -30.45 6.40 39.62
C ILE A 352 -30.69 7.89 39.82
N ASP A 353 -30.79 8.64 38.72
CA ASP A 353 -31.45 9.94 38.74
C ASP A 353 -32.97 9.74 38.75
N PRO A 354 -33.68 10.02 39.85
CA PRO A 354 -35.11 9.78 39.92
C PRO A 354 -35.93 10.64 38.95
N LEU A 355 -35.35 11.73 38.42
CA LEU A 355 -36.01 12.61 37.46
C LEU A 355 -36.09 12.02 36.05
N THR A 356 -35.28 11.00 35.74
CA THR A 356 -35.24 10.34 34.42
C THR A 356 -36.14 9.10 34.35
N VAL A 357 -36.74 8.70 35.47
CA VAL A 357 -37.61 7.52 35.54
C VAL A 357 -38.93 7.78 34.81
N THR A 358 -39.17 7.02 33.74
CA THR A 358 -40.43 7.03 32.98
C THR A 358 -41.17 5.69 33.12
N LEU A 359 -42.46 5.67 32.81
CA LEU A 359 -43.27 4.44 32.73
C LEU A 359 -43.85 4.31 31.32
N MET A 360 -43.52 3.24 30.59
CA MET A 360 -43.91 3.05 29.19
C MET A 360 -43.46 4.21 28.26
N GLY A 361 -42.32 4.86 28.56
CA GLY A 361 -41.76 5.95 27.76
C GLY A 361 -42.49 7.29 27.87
N ALA A 362 -43.49 7.42 28.74
CA ALA A 362 -44.15 8.70 29.00
C ALA A 362 -43.39 9.48 30.09
N ASP A 363 -43.11 10.76 29.82
CA ASP A 363 -42.56 11.70 30.79
C ASP A 363 -43.64 12.09 31.82
N PHE A 364 -43.37 11.81 33.09
CA PHE A 364 -44.28 12.06 34.21
C PHE A 364 -43.80 13.16 35.17
N SER A 365 -42.84 13.98 34.74
CA SER A 365 -42.33 15.16 35.48
C SER A 365 -43.44 16.12 35.96
N ALA A 366 -44.64 16.05 35.35
CA ALA A 366 -45.83 16.81 35.74
C ALA A 366 -46.70 16.16 36.86
N GLY A 367 -46.28 15.06 37.50
CA GLY A 367 -46.78 14.69 38.84
C GLY A 367 -47.39 13.31 39.05
N LEU A 368 -47.14 12.31 38.19
CA LEU A 368 -47.55 10.91 38.45
C LEU A 368 -46.47 10.10 39.19
N VAL A 369 -45.18 10.37 38.96
CA VAL A 369 -44.07 9.87 39.77
C VAL A 369 -43.66 10.99 40.73
N GLN A 370 -43.84 10.79 42.03
CA GLN A 370 -43.43 11.75 43.07
C GLN A 370 -42.43 11.11 44.01
N LEU A 371 -41.32 11.80 44.27
CA LEU A 371 -40.35 11.41 45.30
C LEU A 371 -41.01 11.44 46.67
N CYS A 372 -41.28 10.27 47.26
CA CYS A 372 -41.87 10.16 48.58
C CYS A 372 -40.79 9.86 49.63
N GLY A 373 -40.54 10.82 50.52
CA GLY A 373 -39.58 10.72 51.63
C GLY A 373 -39.50 12.00 52.45
N LYS A 374 -38.80 11.99 53.59
CA LYS A 374 -38.70 13.16 54.48
C LYS A 374 -37.99 14.30 53.74
N ASN A 375 -38.68 15.43 53.58
CA ASN A 375 -38.20 16.61 52.83
C ASN A 375 -37.97 16.37 51.33
N ALA A 376 -38.79 15.53 50.66
CA ALA A 376 -38.69 15.25 49.22
C ALA A 376 -37.35 14.62 48.77
N LYS A 377 -36.66 13.94 49.70
CA LYS A 377 -35.47 13.13 49.41
C LYS A 377 -35.85 11.65 49.25
N PRO A 378 -35.28 10.91 48.28
CA PRO A 378 -35.46 9.47 48.19
C PRO A 378 -34.98 8.81 49.49
N MET A 379 -35.74 7.83 49.99
CA MET A 379 -35.32 7.02 51.13
C MET A 379 -34.43 5.89 50.60
N ALA A 380 -33.11 6.11 50.58
CA ALA A 380 -32.16 5.03 50.39
C ALA A 380 -32.01 4.25 51.71
N SER A 381 -32.19 2.93 51.64
CA SER A 381 -31.88 2.00 52.74
C SER A 381 -30.69 1.16 52.29
N ALA A 382 -29.51 1.44 52.83
CA ALA A 382 -28.42 0.47 52.78
C ALA A 382 -28.63 -0.51 53.94
N GLU A 383 -28.86 -1.79 53.64
CA GLU A 383 -28.65 -2.86 54.62
C GLU A 383 -27.16 -3.16 54.77
#